data_AF-A0A177SJY0-F1
#
_entry.id   AF-A0A177SJY0-F1
#
_cell.length_a   1.000
_cell.length_b   1.000
_cell.length_c   1.000
_cell.angle_alpha   90.00
_cell.angle_beta   90.00
_cell.angle_gamma   90.00
#
_symmetry.space_group_name_H-M   'P 1'
#
loop_
_entity.id
_entity.type
_entity.pdbx_description
1 polymer ?
#
loop_
_entity_poly.entity_id
_entity_poly.type
_entity_poly.pdbx_seq_one_letter_code
_entity_poly.pdbx_strand_id
1 'polypeptide(L)'
;MKKTMQFTGLLIAGSSILLSACGQQEEKATAYDKIQKEGTIVVATAGTLFPTSYHEEKNNKLTGFDVEVVKEVAKRLDLKVKFKEMSFDGMLTSVNTGQVDLAANDITITDDRKEKFAFSKPYKYTYGTAIVRKSDLSGIKSLEDLKGKKAAGEATTTYMQIAKKFGAKEVTYDNATNDQYLRDVSNGRTDVILNDYYLQTLAVDFFKDFDITIHPDIAYNPSQVGLIMDLDNKELQSNINEQLDKMKEDGTLKEISKQFYAGKDVSQMPDVKTTIVDVN
;
A
#
# COMPACT_ATOMS: atom_id res chain seq x y z
N MET A 1 101.05 19.93 -0.91
CA MET A 1 99.94 18.94 -0.87
C MET A 1 99.08 19.23 0.34
N LYS A 2 97.89 19.81 0.12
CA LYS A 2 96.63 19.67 0.90
C LYS A 2 95.69 20.75 0.38
N LYS A 3 94.72 20.33 -0.44
CA LYS A 3 93.73 21.16 -1.13
C LYS A 3 92.67 21.62 -0.13
N THR A 4 92.45 22.92 -0.04
CA THR A 4 91.26 23.54 0.56
C THR A 4 90.16 23.58 -0.50
N MET A 5 89.01 22.97 -0.20
CA MET A 5 87.87 22.84 -1.09
C MET A 5 86.87 23.95 -0.77
N GLN A 6 86.75 24.93 -1.67
CA GLN A 6 85.66 25.90 -1.68
C GLN A 6 84.55 25.34 -2.58
N PHE A 7 83.34 25.17 -2.05
CA PHE A 7 82.14 24.89 -2.85
C PHE A 7 81.19 26.08 -2.74
N THR A 8 81.04 26.75 -3.87
CA THR A 8 80.10 27.83 -4.15
C THR A 8 78.68 27.27 -4.20
N GLY A 9 77.74 27.99 -3.59
CA GLY A 9 76.33 27.60 -3.52
C GLY A 9 75.60 27.71 -4.86
N LEU A 10 74.55 26.90 -4.99
CA LEU A 10 73.46 27.12 -5.92
C LEU A 10 72.15 26.75 -5.20
N LEU A 11 71.38 27.78 -4.79
CA LEU A 11 69.99 27.63 -4.37
C LEU A 11 69.16 27.27 -5.60
N ILE A 12 68.55 26.08 -5.62
CA ILE A 12 67.47 25.75 -6.54
C ILE A 12 66.16 25.86 -5.74
N ALA A 13 65.43 26.94 -5.98
CA ALA A 13 64.06 27.11 -5.54
C ALA A 13 63.15 26.18 -6.36
N GLY A 14 62.81 25.02 -5.82
CA GLY A 14 61.79 24.13 -6.39
C GLY A 14 60.40 24.66 -6.06
N SER A 15 59.70 25.17 -7.06
CA SER A 15 58.29 25.58 -6.96
C SER A 15 57.39 24.38 -6.67
N SER A 16 56.68 24.45 -5.56
CA SER A 16 55.57 23.58 -5.16
C SER A 16 54.35 23.86 -6.02
N ILE A 17 54.07 22.98 -7.00
CA ILE A 17 52.76 22.92 -7.65
C ILE A 17 51.90 21.95 -6.82
N LEU A 18 51.22 22.48 -5.81
CA LEU A 18 50.13 21.80 -5.14
C LEU A 18 48.92 21.80 -6.08
N LEU A 19 48.76 20.73 -6.86
CA LEU A 19 47.50 20.41 -7.53
C LEU A 19 46.45 20.13 -6.46
N SER A 20 45.75 21.19 -6.03
CA SER A 20 44.50 21.05 -5.29
C SER A 20 43.45 20.50 -6.25
N ALA A 21 43.40 19.18 -6.36
CA ALA A 21 42.25 18.47 -6.87
C ALA A 21 41.10 18.72 -5.88
N CYS A 22 40.35 19.79 -6.13
CA CYS A 22 39.03 19.96 -5.54
C CYS A 22 38.19 18.79 -6.04
N GLY A 23 38.10 17.75 -5.22
CA GLY A 23 37.17 16.66 -5.39
C GLY A 23 35.76 17.22 -5.25
N GLN A 24 35.23 17.72 -6.35
CA GLN A 24 33.79 17.92 -6.51
C GLN A 24 33.23 16.50 -6.57
N GLN A 25 32.82 16.00 -5.41
CA GLN A 25 32.11 14.75 -5.27
C GLN A 25 30.81 14.92 -6.05
N GLU A 26 30.77 14.41 -7.29
CA GLU A 26 29.52 14.29 -8.04
C GLU A 26 28.54 13.51 -7.16
N GLU A 27 27.55 14.20 -6.61
CA GLU A 27 26.42 13.54 -5.98
C GLU A 27 25.80 12.61 -7.03
N LYS A 28 25.82 11.31 -6.74
CA LYS A 28 25.16 10.33 -7.59
C LYS A 28 23.68 10.65 -7.60
N ALA A 29 23.14 10.91 -8.79
CA ALA A 29 21.71 11.13 -9.01
C ALA A 29 20.89 10.03 -8.32
N THR A 30 19.90 10.45 -7.52
CA THR A 30 19.03 9.55 -6.78
C THR A 30 18.06 8.82 -7.72
N ALA A 31 17.29 7.87 -7.20
CA ALA A 31 16.20 7.27 -7.96
C ALA A 31 15.13 8.32 -8.32
N TYR A 32 14.87 9.28 -7.43
CA TYR A 32 13.93 10.37 -7.68
C TYR A 32 14.41 11.32 -8.78
N ASP A 33 15.70 11.67 -8.82
CA ASP A 33 16.27 12.48 -9.91
C ASP A 33 16.07 11.84 -11.28
N LYS A 34 16.19 10.50 -11.36
CA LYS A 34 15.95 9.76 -12.60
C LYS A 34 14.48 9.82 -13.00
N ILE A 35 13.56 9.62 -12.07
CA ILE A 35 12.11 9.74 -12.30
C ILE A 35 11.75 11.14 -12.82
N GLN A 36 12.28 12.19 -12.18
CA GLN A 36 12.09 13.57 -12.59
C GLN A 36 12.65 13.84 -13.99
N LYS A 37 13.87 13.36 -14.29
CA LYS A 37 14.48 13.48 -15.61
C LYS A 37 13.68 12.76 -16.71
N GLU A 38 13.12 11.59 -16.40
CA GLU A 38 12.27 10.83 -17.33
C GLU A 38 10.85 11.43 -17.46
N GLY A 39 10.42 12.23 -16.48
CA GLY A 39 9.10 12.84 -16.42
C GLY A 39 7.97 11.82 -16.26
N THR A 40 8.28 10.60 -15.86
CA THR A 40 7.32 9.49 -15.73
C THR A 40 7.63 8.65 -14.50
N ILE A 41 6.61 8.37 -13.70
CA ILE A 41 6.68 7.41 -12.59
C ILE A 41 5.96 6.12 -12.98
N VAL A 42 6.62 4.98 -12.78
CA VAL A 42 6.11 3.65 -13.10
C VAL A 42 5.49 3.04 -11.83
N VAL A 43 4.20 2.71 -11.89
CA VAL A 43 3.44 2.27 -10.72
C VAL A 43 2.82 0.91 -10.96
N ALA A 44 3.11 -0.05 -10.09
CA ALA A 44 2.48 -1.35 -10.10
C ALA A 44 1.11 -1.32 -9.39
N THR A 45 0.13 -1.99 -9.96
CA THR A 45 -1.21 -2.16 -9.37
C THR A 45 -1.86 -3.43 -9.92
N ALA A 46 -2.99 -3.89 -9.37
CA ALA A 46 -3.64 -5.12 -9.83
C ALA A 46 -4.62 -4.89 -10.99
N GLY A 47 -5.36 -3.78 -10.97
CA GLY A 47 -6.44 -3.52 -11.94
C GLY A 47 -7.69 -4.39 -11.74
N THR A 48 -7.78 -5.14 -10.64
CA THR A 48 -8.83 -6.13 -10.34
C THR A 48 -9.46 -5.97 -8.94
N LEU A 49 -9.07 -4.95 -8.18
CA LEU A 49 -9.56 -4.68 -6.82
C LEU A 49 -10.52 -3.48 -6.81
N PHE A 50 -11.82 -3.72 -7.00
CA PHE A 50 -12.82 -2.67 -6.82
C PHE A 50 -12.96 -2.30 -5.32
N PRO A 51 -13.06 -1.00 -4.94
CA PRO A 51 -13.05 0.20 -5.77
C PRO A 51 -11.67 0.88 -5.84
N THR A 52 -10.58 0.20 -5.47
CA THR A 52 -9.27 0.82 -5.26
C THR A 52 -8.38 0.86 -6.51
N SER A 53 -8.42 -0.21 -7.31
CA SER A 53 -7.67 -0.38 -8.56
C SER A 53 -8.44 -1.35 -9.45
N TYR A 54 -9.22 -0.82 -10.38
CA TYR A 54 -10.09 -1.60 -11.25
C TYR A 54 -10.30 -0.89 -12.59
N HIS A 55 -10.84 -1.63 -13.57
CA HIS A 55 -11.23 -1.06 -14.85
C HIS A 55 -12.69 -0.65 -14.82
N GLU A 56 -12.99 0.61 -15.13
CA GLU A 56 -14.38 1.06 -15.21
C GLU A 56 -15.11 0.39 -16.38
N GLU A 57 -16.33 -0.10 -16.16
CA GLU A 57 -17.08 -0.87 -17.17
C GLU A 57 -17.33 -0.09 -18.46
N LYS A 58 -17.48 1.24 -18.36
CA LYS A 58 -17.91 2.09 -19.48
C LYS A 58 -16.91 2.15 -20.63
N ASN A 59 -15.61 2.19 -20.33
CA ASN A 59 -14.55 2.41 -21.33
C ASN A 59 -13.29 1.59 -21.06
N ASN A 60 -13.32 0.69 -20.07
CA ASN A 60 -12.20 -0.14 -19.65
C ASN A 60 -10.95 0.68 -19.28
N LYS A 61 -11.12 1.83 -18.63
CA LYS A 61 -10.01 2.65 -18.11
C LYS A 61 -9.68 2.25 -16.68
N LEU A 62 -8.38 2.06 -16.40
CA LEU A 62 -7.88 1.86 -15.05
C LEU A 62 -8.16 3.10 -14.17
N THR A 63 -8.90 2.87 -13.10
CA THR A 63 -9.31 3.84 -12.09
C THR A 63 -9.43 3.17 -10.72
N GLY A 64 -9.95 3.90 -9.75
CA GLY A 64 -10.08 3.47 -8.37
C GLY A 64 -9.36 4.40 -7.42
N PHE A 65 -9.65 4.27 -6.13
CA PHE A 65 -9.15 5.16 -5.10
C PHE A 65 -7.61 5.29 -5.12
N ASP A 66 -6.86 4.20 -5.00
CA ASP A 66 -5.39 4.23 -5.05
C ASP A 66 -4.87 4.78 -6.37
N VAL A 67 -5.50 4.40 -7.49
CA VAL A 67 -5.12 4.84 -8.84
C VAL A 67 -5.27 6.36 -9.00
N GLU A 68 -6.39 6.93 -8.56
CA GLU A 68 -6.65 8.36 -8.65
C GLU A 68 -5.82 9.17 -7.63
N VAL A 69 -5.55 8.61 -6.44
CA VAL A 69 -4.59 9.20 -5.48
C VAL A 69 -3.20 9.32 -6.12
N VAL A 70 -2.69 8.23 -6.72
CA VAL A 70 -1.38 8.24 -7.40
C VAL A 70 -1.35 9.22 -8.58
N LYS A 71 -2.41 9.27 -9.39
CA LYS A 71 -2.50 10.21 -10.52
C LYS A 71 -2.42 11.66 -10.05
N GLU A 72 -3.11 12.02 -8.96
CA GLU A 72 -3.07 13.37 -8.41
C GLU A 72 -1.71 13.69 -7.77
N VAL A 73 -1.10 12.76 -7.03
CA VAL A 73 0.26 12.92 -6.49
C VAL A 73 1.26 13.17 -7.62
N ALA A 74 1.25 12.34 -8.66
CA ALA A 74 2.17 12.47 -9.80
C ALA A 74 1.95 13.80 -10.55
N LYS A 75 0.70 14.21 -10.75
CA LYS A 75 0.36 15.51 -11.35
C LYS A 75 0.94 16.68 -10.56
N ARG A 76 0.90 16.65 -9.22
CA ARG A 76 1.50 17.69 -8.37
C ARG A 76 3.02 17.70 -8.39
N LEU A 77 3.64 16.59 -8.79
CA LEU A 77 5.09 16.45 -8.99
C LEU A 77 5.51 16.70 -10.45
N ASP A 78 4.59 17.15 -11.31
CA ASP A 78 4.80 17.33 -12.76
C ASP A 78 5.24 16.04 -13.50
N LEU A 79 4.79 14.88 -13.02
CA LEU A 79 5.08 13.56 -13.57
C LEU A 79 3.87 12.95 -14.29
N LYS A 80 4.14 12.18 -15.35
CA LYS A 80 3.17 11.25 -15.94
C LYS A 80 3.18 9.95 -15.16
N VAL A 81 2.04 9.26 -15.09
CA VAL A 81 1.96 7.91 -14.51
C VAL A 81 1.94 6.86 -15.61
N LYS A 82 2.79 5.84 -15.48
CA LYS A 82 2.72 4.61 -16.27
C LYS A 82 2.37 3.45 -15.36
N PHE A 83 1.12 3.00 -15.41
CA PHE A 83 0.69 1.82 -14.66
C PHE A 83 1.20 0.54 -15.32
N LYS A 84 1.63 -0.42 -14.49
CA LYS A 84 1.90 -1.81 -14.87
C LYS A 84 1.02 -2.72 -14.03
N GLU A 85 0.14 -3.45 -14.67
CA GLU A 85 -0.74 -4.40 -13.99
C GLU A 85 -0.03 -5.73 -13.74
N MET A 86 -0.09 -6.22 -12.50
CA MET A 86 0.52 -7.50 -12.09
C MET A 86 -0.10 -8.03 -10.79
N SER A 87 0.23 -9.27 -10.41
CA SER A 87 -0.17 -9.83 -9.12
C SER A 87 0.49 -9.09 -7.95
N PHE A 88 -0.12 -9.14 -6.75
CA PHE A 88 0.42 -8.51 -5.54
C PHE A 88 1.86 -8.91 -5.25
N ASP A 89 2.17 -10.21 -5.29
CA ASP A 89 3.55 -10.72 -5.10
C ASP A 89 4.51 -10.20 -6.18
N GLY A 90 4.02 -10.06 -7.42
CA GLY A 90 4.75 -9.45 -8.53
C GLY A 90 5.06 -7.98 -8.28
N MET A 91 4.15 -7.22 -7.66
CA MET A 91 4.39 -5.81 -7.31
C MET A 91 5.52 -5.67 -6.31
N LEU A 92 5.47 -6.43 -5.21
CA LEU A 92 6.48 -6.38 -4.16
C LEU A 92 7.87 -6.73 -4.70
N THR A 93 7.95 -7.77 -5.54
CA THR A 93 9.19 -8.15 -6.22
C THR A 93 9.67 -7.06 -7.18
N SER A 94 8.75 -6.45 -7.94
CA SER A 94 9.09 -5.42 -8.92
C SER A 94 9.62 -4.14 -8.27
N VAL A 95 9.08 -3.76 -7.10
CA VAL A 95 9.59 -2.64 -6.29
C VAL A 95 11.01 -2.94 -5.82
N ASN A 96 11.24 -4.10 -5.19
CA ASN A 96 12.57 -4.50 -4.70
C ASN A 96 13.64 -4.61 -5.79
N THR A 97 13.24 -4.93 -7.02
CA THR A 97 14.15 -5.05 -8.17
C THR A 97 14.30 -3.75 -8.96
N GLY A 98 13.58 -2.69 -8.58
CA GLY A 98 13.58 -1.40 -9.28
C GLY A 98 12.92 -1.44 -10.68
N GLN A 99 12.10 -2.45 -10.97
CA GLN A 99 11.35 -2.53 -12.24
C GLN A 99 10.14 -1.58 -12.29
N VAL A 100 9.68 -1.14 -11.12
CA VAL A 100 8.67 -0.10 -10.89
C VAL A 100 9.15 0.78 -9.74
N ASP A 101 8.70 2.03 -9.72
CA ASP A 101 9.07 3.00 -8.70
C ASP A 101 8.18 2.89 -7.46
N LEU A 102 6.90 2.58 -7.68
CA LEU A 102 5.86 2.48 -6.65
C LEU A 102 4.96 1.26 -6.86
N ALA A 103 4.31 0.83 -5.77
CA ALA A 103 3.13 -0.04 -5.82
C ALA A 103 1.95 0.60 -5.05
N ALA A 104 0.76 0.55 -5.65
CA ALA A 104 -0.49 1.11 -5.12
C ALA A 104 -1.64 0.12 -5.35
N ASN A 105 -2.09 -0.55 -4.29
CA ASN A 105 -3.05 -1.66 -4.40
C ASN A 105 -3.71 -2.05 -3.06
N ASP A 106 -4.25 -1.08 -2.31
CA ASP A 106 -4.84 -1.20 -0.96
C ASP A 106 -3.89 -1.89 0.03
N ILE A 107 -2.61 -1.51 -0.03
CA ILE A 107 -1.57 -2.22 0.69
C ILE A 107 -1.51 -1.77 2.14
N THR A 108 -1.94 -2.66 3.04
CA THR A 108 -1.84 -2.44 4.49
C THR A 108 -0.40 -2.23 4.93
N ILE A 109 -0.19 -1.15 5.69
CA ILE A 109 1.05 -0.85 6.40
C ILE A 109 1.18 -1.84 7.56
N THR A 110 2.19 -2.71 7.51
CA THR A 110 2.54 -3.65 8.58
C THR A 110 4.02 -3.50 8.92
N ASP A 111 4.41 -3.86 10.15
CA ASP A 111 5.80 -3.72 10.57
C ASP A 111 6.73 -4.67 9.78
N ASP A 112 6.31 -5.91 9.52
CA ASP A 112 7.02 -6.85 8.64
C ASP A 112 7.28 -6.30 7.22
N ARG A 113 6.36 -5.49 6.69
CA ARG A 113 6.54 -4.86 5.37
C ARG A 113 7.46 -3.65 5.46
N LYS A 114 7.43 -2.88 6.54
CA LYS A 114 8.34 -1.74 6.77
C LYS A 114 9.80 -2.17 6.89
N GLU A 115 10.07 -3.41 7.29
CA GLU A 115 11.43 -3.95 7.28
C GLU A 115 12.01 -4.11 5.86
N LYS A 116 11.13 -4.22 4.85
CA LYS A 116 11.52 -4.51 3.46
C LYS A 116 11.27 -3.34 2.51
N PHE A 117 10.38 -2.42 2.87
CA PHE A 117 9.89 -1.36 1.99
C PHE A 117 9.71 -0.04 2.72
N ALA A 118 9.86 1.06 1.98
CA ALA A 118 9.42 2.36 2.44
C ALA A 118 7.93 2.55 2.13
N PHE A 119 7.19 3.14 3.06
CA PHE A 119 5.79 3.48 2.89
C PHE A 119 5.58 4.99 2.79
N SER A 120 4.65 5.44 1.96
CA SER A 120 4.11 6.79 2.09
C SER A 120 3.40 6.96 3.44
N LYS A 121 3.08 8.21 3.79
CA LYS A 121 2.04 8.51 4.77
C LYS A 121 0.74 7.80 4.35
N PRO A 122 -0.06 7.33 5.31
CA PRO A 122 -1.31 6.67 5.00
C PRO A 122 -2.31 7.63 4.40
N TYR A 123 -3.02 7.18 3.37
CA TYR A 123 -4.08 7.95 2.69
C TYR A 123 -5.45 7.28 2.79
N LYS A 124 -5.51 6.05 3.33
CA LYS A 124 -6.73 5.39 3.77
C LYS A 124 -6.53 4.76 5.15
N TYR A 125 -7.56 4.84 5.96
CA TYR A 125 -7.66 4.27 7.29
C TYR A 125 -8.93 3.44 7.37
N THR A 126 -8.83 2.29 8.02
CA THR A 126 -9.90 1.30 8.06
C THR A 126 -9.70 0.36 9.25
N TYR A 127 -10.52 -0.67 9.34
CA TYR A 127 -10.42 -1.75 10.30
C TYR A 127 -11.04 -3.01 9.71
N GLY A 128 -10.72 -4.15 10.30
CA GLY A 128 -11.32 -5.42 9.93
C GLY A 128 -12.71 -5.62 10.53
N THR A 129 -13.58 -6.24 9.77
CA THR A 129 -14.95 -6.61 10.15
C THR A 129 -15.29 -8.00 9.61
N ALA A 130 -16.50 -8.48 9.91
CA ALA A 130 -16.96 -9.79 9.46
C ALA A 130 -18.31 -9.67 8.73
N ILE A 131 -18.40 -10.19 7.50
CA ILE A 131 -19.69 -10.49 6.86
C ILE A 131 -20.17 -11.84 7.41
N VAL A 132 -21.42 -11.85 7.86
CA VAL A 132 -22.16 -13.02 8.37
C VAL A 132 -23.55 -13.05 7.74
N ARG A 133 -24.31 -14.13 7.97
CA ARG A 133 -25.72 -14.16 7.56
C ARG A 133 -26.53 -13.12 8.32
N LYS A 134 -27.43 -12.42 7.64
CA LYS A 134 -28.26 -11.39 8.27
C LYS A 134 -29.34 -11.99 9.17
N SER A 135 -29.88 -13.14 8.81
CA SER A 135 -30.93 -13.84 9.55
C SER A 135 -30.53 -14.30 10.96
N ASP A 136 -29.29 -14.77 11.14
CA ASP A 136 -28.86 -15.41 12.40
C ASP A 136 -27.45 -14.98 12.88
N LEU A 137 -26.82 -13.99 12.22
CA LEU A 137 -25.43 -13.59 12.42
C LEU A 137 -24.44 -14.77 12.35
N SER A 138 -24.82 -15.82 11.60
CA SER A 138 -24.12 -17.09 11.55
C SER A 138 -23.88 -17.74 12.93
N GLY A 139 -24.66 -17.37 13.95
CA GLY A 139 -24.45 -17.78 15.34
C GLY A 139 -23.09 -17.35 15.90
N ILE A 140 -22.61 -16.17 15.50
CA ILE A 140 -21.38 -15.52 15.97
C ILE A 140 -21.79 -14.30 16.81
N LYS A 141 -21.09 -14.03 17.91
CA LYS A 141 -21.25 -12.80 18.71
C LYS A 141 -19.93 -12.06 18.89
N SER A 142 -18.82 -12.79 18.95
CA SER A 142 -17.48 -12.24 19.05
C SER A 142 -16.47 -13.04 18.22
N LEU A 143 -15.21 -12.59 18.18
CA LEU A 143 -14.15 -13.29 17.46
C LEU A 143 -13.90 -14.71 18.01
N GLU A 144 -14.13 -14.94 19.30
CA GLU A 144 -13.99 -16.26 19.93
C GLU A 144 -14.99 -17.28 19.37
N ASP A 145 -16.16 -16.82 18.91
CA ASP A 145 -17.18 -17.67 18.29
C ASP A 145 -16.82 -18.10 16.85
N LEU A 146 -15.69 -17.63 16.30
CA LEU A 146 -15.15 -18.13 15.04
C LEU A 146 -14.67 -19.59 15.15
N LYS A 147 -14.45 -20.10 16.36
CA LYS A 147 -13.98 -21.46 16.58
C LYS A 147 -14.90 -22.49 15.92
N GLY A 148 -14.36 -23.21 14.94
CA GLY A 148 -15.05 -24.24 14.18
C GLY A 148 -15.98 -23.74 13.07
N LYS A 149 -16.18 -22.41 12.93
CA LYS A 149 -16.92 -21.79 11.82
C LYS A 149 -16.16 -21.93 10.52
N LYS A 150 -16.89 -21.99 9.41
CA LYS A 150 -16.33 -22.03 8.06
C LYS A 150 -16.03 -20.61 7.58
N ALA A 151 -14.75 -20.24 7.56
CA ALA A 151 -14.31 -18.93 7.07
C ALA A 151 -14.00 -19.00 5.56
N ALA A 152 -14.64 -18.13 4.79
CA ALA A 152 -14.36 -17.89 3.38
C ALA A 152 -13.52 -16.61 3.22
N GLY A 153 -12.74 -16.55 2.14
CA GLY A 153 -11.93 -15.38 1.78
C GLY A 153 -10.59 -15.79 1.18
N GLU A 154 -9.77 -14.79 0.85
CA GLU A 154 -8.46 -14.99 0.25
C GLU A 154 -7.44 -15.53 1.27
N ALA A 155 -6.82 -16.67 0.94
CA ALA A 155 -6.10 -17.53 1.88
C ALA A 155 -4.86 -16.88 2.54
N THR A 156 -4.16 -16.02 1.80
CA THR A 156 -2.87 -15.42 2.20
C THR A 156 -3.02 -14.06 2.89
N THR A 157 -4.25 -13.61 3.16
CA THR A 157 -4.53 -12.32 3.79
C THR A 157 -4.35 -12.37 5.31
N THR A 158 -4.07 -11.21 5.92
CA THR A 158 -4.07 -11.04 7.38
C THR A 158 -5.45 -11.37 7.98
N TYR A 159 -6.54 -11.18 7.23
CA TYR A 159 -7.89 -11.52 7.65
C TYR A 159 -8.09 -13.02 7.83
N MET A 160 -7.61 -13.85 6.89
CA MET A 160 -7.66 -15.30 7.03
C MET A 160 -6.74 -15.80 8.16
N GLN A 161 -5.58 -15.16 8.37
CA GLN A 161 -4.73 -15.44 9.52
C GLN A 161 -5.45 -15.19 10.85
N ILE A 162 -6.19 -14.08 10.98
CA ILE A 162 -7.02 -13.78 12.15
C ILE A 162 -8.10 -14.85 12.34
N ALA A 163 -8.84 -15.20 11.26
CA ALA A 163 -9.86 -16.23 11.34
C ALA A 163 -9.30 -17.57 11.86
N LYS A 164 -8.15 -18.01 11.32
CA LYS A 164 -7.43 -19.21 11.76
C LYS A 164 -6.95 -19.11 13.20
N LYS A 165 -6.46 -17.94 13.65
CA LYS A 165 -6.02 -17.71 15.04
C LYS A 165 -7.15 -17.95 16.05
N PHE A 166 -8.38 -17.57 15.71
CA PHE A 166 -9.57 -17.85 16.53
C PHE A 166 -10.18 -19.24 16.28
N GLY A 167 -9.53 -20.09 15.50
CA GLY A 167 -9.92 -21.49 15.30
C GLY A 167 -11.00 -21.70 14.23
N ALA A 168 -11.22 -20.74 13.33
CA ALA A 168 -12.06 -20.96 12.15
C ALA A 168 -11.42 -22.00 11.21
N LYS A 169 -12.28 -22.72 10.50
CA LYS A 169 -11.91 -23.64 9.42
C LYS A 169 -11.93 -22.85 8.12
N GLU A 170 -10.75 -22.61 7.54
CA GLU A 170 -10.64 -22.06 6.20
C GLU A 170 -11.34 -22.96 5.19
N VAL A 171 -12.17 -22.35 4.34
CA VAL A 171 -12.75 -22.99 3.16
C VAL A 171 -11.94 -22.54 1.95
N THR A 172 -11.21 -23.47 1.35
CA THR A 172 -10.42 -23.23 0.14
C THR A 172 -11.31 -23.18 -1.09
N TYR A 173 -11.00 -22.27 -2.01
CA TYR A 173 -11.63 -22.16 -3.32
C TYR A 173 -10.53 -22.22 -4.38
N ASP A 174 -10.82 -22.83 -5.53
CA ASP A 174 -9.87 -22.89 -6.64
C ASP A 174 -9.75 -21.53 -7.34
N ASN A 175 -10.88 -20.99 -7.80
CA ASN A 175 -10.99 -19.64 -8.37
C ASN A 175 -12.40 -19.12 -8.09
N ALA A 176 -12.54 -18.34 -7.00
CA ALA A 176 -13.83 -17.78 -6.60
C ALA A 176 -13.87 -16.28 -6.84
N THR A 177 -15.01 -15.83 -7.34
CA THR A 177 -15.36 -14.42 -7.42
C THR A 177 -15.91 -13.92 -6.08
N ASN A 178 -15.91 -12.60 -5.87
CA ASN A 178 -16.48 -12.00 -4.66
C ASN A 178 -17.95 -12.40 -4.45
N ASP A 179 -18.74 -12.47 -5.53
CA ASP A 179 -20.15 -12.88 -5.42
C ASP A 179 -20.30 -14.34 -4.98
N GLN A 180 -19.38 -15.23 -5.36
CA GLN A 180 -19.40 -16.63 -4.94
C GLN A 180 -19.18 -16.75 -3.44
N TYR A 181 -18.18 -16.05 -2.88
CA TYR A 181 -17.95 -16.04 -1.43
C TYR A 181 -19.17 -15.55 -0.65
N LEU A 182 -19.75 -14.43 -1.08
CA LEU A 182 -20.89 -13.80 -0.43
C LEU A 182 -22.15 -14.67 -0.52
N ARG A 183 -22.40 -15.29 -1.67
CA ARG A 183 -23.50 -16.23 -1.89
C ARG A 183 -23.37 -17.45 -0.99
N ASP A 184 -22.15 -17.92 -0.75
CA ASP A 184 -21.90 -19.06 0.13
C ASP A 184 -22.17 -18.76 1.60
N VAL A 185 -21.90 -17.54 2.06
CA VAL A 185 -22.36 -17.08 3.37
C VAL A 185 -23.89 -17.02 3.40
N SER A 186 -24.50 -16.34 2.41
CA SER A 186 -25.96 -16.21 2.30
C SER A 186 -26.70 -17.55 2.32
N ASN A 187 -26.11 -18.60 1.74
CA ASN A 187 -26.70 -19.94 1.65
C ASN A 187 -26.29 -20.86 2.81
N GLY A 188 -25.46 -20.40 3.75
CA GLY A 188 -24.93 -21.21 4.86
C GLY A 188 -23.88 -22.27 4.45
N ARG A 189 -23.38 -22.20 3.21
CA ARG A 189 -22.26 -23.03 2.75
C ARG A 189 -20.97 -22.64 3.46
N THR A 190 -20.78 -21.36 3.77
CA THR A 190 -19.79 -20.84 4.71
C THR A 190 -20.50 -19.99 5.76
N ASP A 191 -19.77 -19.63 6.82
CA ASP A 191 -20.34 -18.92 7.97
C ASP A 191 -19.91 -17.46 8.01
N VAL A 192 -18.69 -17.15 7.58
CA VAL A 192 -18.11 -15.82 7.80
C VAL A 192 -17.07 -15.47 6.74
N ILE A 193 -16.98 -14.18 6.41
CA ILE A 193 -15.86 -13.59 5.65
C ILE A 193 -15.27 -12.45 6.48
N LEU A 194 -14.00 -12.55 6.86
CA LEU A 194 -13.25 -11.46 7.50
C LEU A 194 -12.58 -10.60 6.42
N ASN A 195 -12.73 -9.28 6.48
CA ASN A 195 -12.16 -8.33 5.51
C ASN A 195 -12.25 -6.87 5.99
N ASP A 196 -11.67 -5.95 5.21
CA ASP A 196 -11.78 -4.49 5.34
C ASP A 196 -13.24 -4.02 5.43
N TYR A 197 -13.52 -3.14 6.41
CA TYR A 197 -14.85 -2.58 6.64
C TYR A 197 -15.45 -1.92 5.39
N TYR A 198 -14.71 -1.06 4.71
CA TYR A 198 -15.26 -0.33 3.57
C TYR A 198 -15.58 -1.25 2.39
N LEU A 199 -14.71 -2.23 2.10
CA LEU A 199 -14.97 -3.26 1.09
C LEU A 199 -16.22 -4.08 1.44
N GLN A 200 -16.39 -4.44 2.72
CA GLN A 200 -17.60 -5.14 3.15
C GLN A 200 -18.85 -4.27 3.04
N THR A 201 -18.77 -2.97 3.32
CA THR A 201 -19.93 -2.08 3.16
C THR A 201 -20.38 -2.00 1.71
N LEU A 202 -19.44 -1.90 0.78
CA LEU A 202 -19.73 -1.89 -0.66
C LEU A 202 -20.32 -3.23 -1.12
N ALA A 203 -19.79 -4.34 -0.61
CA ALA A 203 -20.31 -5.67 -0.92
C ALA A 203 -21.77 -5.83 -0.46
N VAL A 204 -22.09 -5.47 0.79
CA VAL A 204 -23.45 -5.56 1.33
C VAL A 204 -24.41 -4.60 0.60
N ASP A 205 -23.95 -3.40 0.25
CA ASP A 205 -24.76 -2.43 -0.50
C ASP A 205 -25.02 -2.86 -1.95
N PHE A 206 -24.10 -3.61 -2.58
CA PHE A 206 -24.26 -4.12 -3.93
C PHE A 206 -25.15 -5.37 -3.98
N PHE A 207 -24.92 -6.34 -3.08
CA PHE A 207 -25.63 -7.62 -3.05
C PHE A 207 -26.83 -7.61 -2.08
N LYS A 208 -27.75 -6.66 -2.25
CA LYS A 208 -28.91 -6.47 -1.34
C LYS A 208 -29.86 -7.66 -1.25
N ASP A 209 -29.86 -8.52 -2.28
CA ASP A 209 -30.71 -9.71 -2.34
C ASP A 209 -30.11 -10.91 -1.58
N PHE A 210 -28.85 -10.83 -1.14
CA PHE A 210 -28.22 -11.87 -0.36
C PHE A 210 -28.56 -11.71 1.13
N ASP A 211 -28.71 -12.83 1.85
CA ASP A 211 -28.88 -12.85 3.31
C ASP A 211 -27.54 -12.62 4.01
N ILE A 212 -26.97 -11.43 3.84
CA ILE A 212 -25.67 -11.04 4.42
C ILE A 212 -25.75 -9.69 5.10
N THR A 213 -24.92 -9.51 6.13
CA THR A 213 -24.72 -8.24 6.82
C THR A 213 -23.30 -8.17 7.35
N ILE A 214 -22.81 -6.96 7.60
CA ILE A 214 -21.64 -6.77 8.48
C ILE A 214 -22.10 -7.04 9.91
N HIS A 215 -21.31 -7.83 10.63
CA HIS A 215 -21.56 -8.14 12.04
C HIS A 215 -21.45 -6.85 12.88
N PRO A 216 -22.44 -6.51 13.72
CA PRO A 216 -22.49 -5.21 14.40
C PRO A 216 -21.40 -5.04 15.46
N ASP A 217 -20.98 -6.13 16.11
CA ASP A 217 -20.05 -6.07 17.24
C ASP A 217 -18.61 -6.51 16.92
N ILE A 218 -18.32 -6.90 15.67
CA ILE A 218 -16.97 -7.33 15.28
C ILE A 218 -16.29 -6.21 14.51
N ALA A 219 -15.41 -5.51 15.22
CA ALA A 219 -14.44 -4.58 14.67
C ALA A 219 -13.07 -4.90 15.28
N TYR A 220 -12.06 -5.12 14.45
CA TYR A 220 -10.72 -5.50 14.90
C TYR A 220 -9.64 -4.82 14.07
N ASN A 221 -8.45 -4.71 14.65
CA ASN A 221 -7.22 -4.21 14.03
C ASN A 221 -7.43 -2.94 13.18
N PRO A 222 -7.28 -1.74 13.76
CA PRO A 222 -7.23 -0.54 12.96
C PRO A 222 -6.03 -0.65 12.00
N SER A 223 -6.28 -0.36 10.73
CA SER A 223 -5.28 -0.55 9.68
C SER A 223 -5.17 0.70 8.81
N GLN A 224 -3.98 0.87 8.27
CA GLN A 224 -3.59 2.00 7.45
C GLN A 224 -3.12 1.49 6.10
N VAL A 225 -3.42 2.22 5.05
CA VAL A 225 -3.04 1.90 3.67
C VAL A 225 -2.13 2.99 3.14
N GLY A 226 -1.02 2.57 2.51
CA GLY A 226 0.01 3.46 1.99
C GLY A 226 0.59 2.97 0.67
N LEU A 227 1.33 3.84 -0.02
CA LEU A 227 2.08 3.50 -1.23
C LEU A 227 3.36 2.82 -0.80
N ILE A 228 3.75 1.75 -1.50
CA ILE A 228 5.02 1.06 -1.27
C ILE A 228 6.05 1.54 -2.30
N MET A 229 7.28 1.73 -1.85
CA MET A 229 8.45 2.01 -2.67
C MET A 229 9.68 1.30 -2.12
N ASP A 230 10.76 1.29 -2.88
CA ASP A 230 12.04 0.73 -2.44
C ASP A 230 12.47 1.37 -1.11
N LEU A 231 12.98 0.55 -0.19
CA LEU A 231 13.31 0.98 1.17
C LEU A 231 14.31 2.15 1.19
N ASP A 232 15.22 2.21 0.23
CA ASP A 232 16.27 3.21 0.15
C ASP A 232 15.82 4.50 -0.57
N ASN A 233 14.63 4.51 -1.19
CA ASN A 233 14.14 5.66 -1.96
C ASN A 233 13.48 6.75 -1.08
N LYS A 234 14.26 7.26 -0.11
CA LYS A 234 13.79 8.24 0.89
C LYS A 234 13.35 9.57 0.29
N GLU A 235 13.99 9.99 -0.79
CA GLU A 235 13.64 11.25 -1.46
C GLU A 235 12.28 11.16 -2.15
N LEU A 236 12.01 10.07 -2.89
CA LEU A 236 10.69 9.82 -3.46
C LEU A 236 9.62 9.76 -2.36
N GLN A 237 9.92 9.07 -1.25
CA GLN A 237 9.03 8.99 -0.10
C GLN A 237 8.66 10.38 0.45
N SER A 238 9.66 11.25 0.64
CA SER A 238 9.44 12.60 1.16
C SER A 238 8.59 13.45 0.21
N ASN A 239 8.90 13.43 -1.09
CA ASN A 239 8.15 14.18 -2.10
C ASN A 239 6.68 13.72 -2.20
N ILE A 240 6.43 12.41 -2.17
CA ILE A 240 5.08 11.85 -2.14
C ILE A 240 4.34 12.27 -0.87
N ASN A 241 4.99 12.18 0.29
CA ASN A 241 4.38 12.53 1.57
C ASN A 241 3.95 14.00 1.62
N GLU A 242 4.77 14.89 1.07
CA GLU A 242 4.42 16.31 0.97
C GLU A 242 3.16 16.52 0.12
N GLN A 243 3.00 15.81 -1.00
CA GLN A 243 1.80 15.93 -1.82
C GLN A 243 0.57 15.32 -1.15
N LEU A 244 0.73 14.20 -0.43
CA LEU A 244 -0.36 13.60 0.35
C LEU A 244 -0.83 14.53 1.47
N ASP A 245 0.09 15.22 2.14
CA ASP A 245 -0.26 16.24 3.14
C ASP A 245 -1.05 17.39 2.50
N LYS A 246 -0.57 17.93 1.38
CA LYS A 246 -1.27 18.99 0.63
C LYS A 246 -2.66 18.55 0.16
N MET A 247 -2.80 17.34 -0.36
CA MET A 247 -4.10 16.77 -0.77
C MET A 247 -5.06 16.58 0.41
N LYS A 248 -4.53 16.34 1.62
CA LYS A 248 -5.33 16.26 2.83
C LYS A 248 -5.77 17.65 3.30
N GLU A 249 -4.89 18.63 3.23
CA GLU A 249 -5.15 20.03 3.62
C GLU A 249 -6.16 20.71 2.71
N ASP A 250 -6.04 20.55 1.39
CA ASP A 250 -6.93 21.20 0.41
C ASP A 250 -8.23 20.41 0.14
N GLY A 251 -8.39 19.24 0.74
CA GLY A 251 -9.59 18.39 0.62
C GLY A 251 -9.63 17.50 -0.62
N THR A 252 -8.63 17.52 -1.49
CA THR A 252 -8.59 16.68 -2.70
C THR A 252 -8.66 15.19 -2.36
N LEU A 253 -7.94 14.74 -1.33
CA LEU A 253 -7.96 13.33 -0.91
C LEU A 253 -9.35 12.89 -0.43
N LYS A 254 -10.05 13.79 0.28
CA LYS A 254 -11.43 13.57 0.73
C LYS A 254 -12.40 13.45 -0.43
N GLU A 255 -12.28 14.32 -1.44
CA GLU A 255 -13.17 14.25 -2.62
C GLU A 255 -12.93 12.99 -3.45
N ILE A 256 -11.67 12.59 -3.64
CA ILE A 256 -11.34 11.29 -4.28
C ILE A 256 -11.95 10.13 -3.46
N SER A 257 -11.81 10.14 -2.13
CA SER A 257 -12.39 9.11 -1.28
C SER A 257 -13.90 8.97 -1.47
N LYS A 258 -14.63 10.08 -1.40
CA LYS A 258 -16.10 10.09 -1.51
C LYS A 258 -16.58 9.51 -2.84
N GLN A 259 -15.83 9.73 -3.92
CA GLN A 259 -16.15 9.19 -5.24
C GLN A 259 -16.18 7.66 -5.25
N PHE A 260 -15.28 7.00 -4.52
CA PHE A 260 -15.11 5.54 -4.56
C PHE A 260 -15.76 4.80 -3.39
N TYR A 261 -16.00 5.48 -2.26
CA TYR A 261 -16.53 4.87 -1.04
C TYR A 261 -17.91 5.39 -0.67
N ALA A 262 -18.80 5.52 -1.66
CA ALA A 262 -20.21 5.89 -1.47
C ALA A 262 -20.40 7.16 -0.62
N GLY A 263 -19.60 8.20 -0.88
CA GLY A 263 -19.65 9.47 -0.15
C GLY A 263 -18.93 9.49 1.21
N LYS A 264 -18.24 8.40 1.60
CA LYS A 264 -17.45 8.34 2.82
C LYS A 264 -16.02 8.89 2.61
N ASP A 265 -15.48 9.50 3.65
CA ASP A 265 -14.09 9.94 3.73
C ASP A 265 -13.26 8.89 4.49
N VAL A 266 -12.54 8.04 3.75
CA VAL A 266 -11.67 6.99 4.30
C VAL A 266 -10.29 7.51 4.64
N SER A 267 -9.98 8.80 4.38
CA SER A 267 -8.69 9.43 4.69
C SER A 267 -8.54 9.83 6.15
N GLN A 268 -9.53 9.50 6.97
CA GLN A 268 -9.55 9.73 8.42
C GLN A 268 -9.71 8.41 9.15
N MET A 269 -9.03 8.28 10.28
CA MET A 269 -9.27 7.14 11.18
C MET A 269 -10.74 7.11 11.59
N PRO A 270 -11.44 5.98 11.40
CA PRO A 270 -12.79 5.82 11.94
C PRO A 270 -12.77 5.90 13.46
N ASP A 271 -13.69 6.66 14.05
CA ASP A 271 -13.91 6.66 15.50
C ASP A 271 -14.70 5.40 15.88
N VAL A 272 -13.99 4.28 15.99
CA VAL A 272 -14.55 2.97 16.30
C VAL A 272 -13.68 2.24 17.31
N LYS A 273 -14.33 1.61 18.28
CA LYS A 273 -13.63 0.73 19.22
C LYS A 273 -13.32 -0.59 18.53
N THR A 274 -12.04 -0.90 18.36
CA THR A 274 -11.58 -2.15 17.77
C THR A 274 -10.94 -3.06 18.81
N THR A 275 -11.11 -4.37 18.66
CA THR A 275 -10.26 -5.36 19.33
C THR A 275 -8.90 -5.43 18.63
N ILE A 276 -7.80 -5.40 19.40
CA ILE A 276 -6.47 -5.62 18.87
C ILE A 276 -6.18 -7.13 18.89
N VAL A 277 -5.89 -7.68 17.73
CA VAL A 277 -5.55 -9.07 17.50
C VAL A 277 -4.15 -9.09 16.90
N ASP A 278 -3.19 -9.52 17.71
CA ASP A 278 -1.86 -9.83 17.22
C ASP A 278 -1.94 -11.07 16.31
N VAL A 279 -1.27 -11.09 15.16
CA VAL A 279 -1.16 -12.30 14.30
C VAL A 279 0.28 -12.81 14.21
N ASN A 280 1.19 -12.17 14.94
CA ASN A 280 2.57 -12.59 15.11
C ASN A 280 2.70 -13.62 16.24
#